data_AF-A0A267WJA2-F1
#
_entry.id   AF-A0A267WJA2-F1
#
_cell.length_a   1.000
_cell.length_b   1.000
_cell.length_c   1.000
_cell.angle_alpha   90.00
_cell.angle_beta   90.00
_cell.angle_gamma   90.00
#
_symmetry.space_group_name_H-M   'P 1'
#
loop_
_entity.id
_entity.type
_entity.pdbx_description
1 polymer ?
#
loop_
_entity_poly.entity_id
_entity_poly.type
_entity_poly.pdbx_seq_one_letter_code
_entity_poly.pdbx_strand_id
1 'polypeptide(L)' 'MERRRWYRALDRVGLGHEYVPHSARHTTATILNRLGLDDVTRTAIMGHSRVSTTNEIYTHVELDRLVAATDGVERAIEG' A
#
# COMPACT_ATOMS: atom_id res chain seq x y z
N MET A 1 26.03 0.04 -3.21
CA MET A 1 25.77 -0.08 -4.66
C MET A 1 24.30 0.08 -5.04
N GLU A 2 23.35 -0.46 -4.26
CA GLU A 2 21.90 -0.35 -4.54
C GLU A 2 21.38 1.09 -4.66
N ARG A 3 21.71 1.98 -3.72
CA ARG A 3 21.21 3.38 -3.73
C ARG A 3 21.54 4.13 -5.04
N ARG A 4 22.72 3.90 -5.61
CA ARG A 4 23.13 4.51 -6.90
C ARG A 4 22.37 3.93 -8.10
N ARG A 5 21.96 2.66 -8.03
CA ARG A 5 21.11 2.05 -9.07
C ARG A 5 19.68 2.56 -8.94
N TRP A 6 19.20 2.74 -7.72
CA TRP A 6 17.89 3.32 -7.41
C TRP A 6 17.76 4.76 -7.90
N TYR A 7 18.71 5.65 -7.57
CA TYR A 7 18.69 7.03 -8.07
C TYR A 7 18.74 7.11 -9.59
N ARG A 8 19.55 6.27 -10.25
CA ARG A 8 19.52 6.16 -11.71
C ARG A 8 18.19 5.65 -12.28
N ALA A 9 17.41 4.90 -11.51
CA ALA A 9 16.07 4.51 -11.93
C ALA A 9 15.09 5.68 -11.79
N LEU A 10 15.15 6.43 -10.69
CA LEU A 10 14.35 7.64 -10.46
C LEU A 10 14.63 8.73 -11.50
N ASP A 11 15.90 8.97 -11.82
CA ASP A 11 16.32 9.94 -12.84
C ASP A 11 15.69 9.61 -14.21
N ARG A 12 15.63 8.33 -14.58
CA ARG A 12 15.05 7.89 -15.87
C ARG A 12 13.55 8.14 -15.97
N VAL A 13 12.85 8.23 -14.84
CA VAL A 13 11.41 8.46 -14.80
C VAL A 13 11.07 9.87 -14.30
N GLY A 14 12.07 10.75 -14.14
CA GLY A 14 11.89 12.14 -13.73
C GLY A 14 11.45 12.33 -12.27
N LEU A 15 11.74 11.37 -11.39
CA LEU A 15 11.40 11.44 -9.96
C LEU A 15 12.57 11.95 -9.12
N GLY A 16 12.25 12.68 -8.05
CA GLY A 16 13.23 13.21 -7.09
C GLY A 16 13.86 12.14 -6.19
N HIS A 17 15.02 12.45 -5.61
CA HIS A 17 15.81 11.49 -4.80
C HIS A 17 15.34 11.37 -3.34
N GLU A 18 14.31 12.13 -2.96
CA GLU A 18 13.58 11.96 -1.70
C GLU A 18 12.86 10.60 -1.63
N TYR A 19 12.56 9.98 -2.77
CA TYR A 19 12.00 8.63 -2.81
C TYR A 19 13.09 7.58 -2.58
N VAL A 20 12.85 6.72 -1.59
CA VAL A 20 13.74 5.61 -1.24
C VAL A 20 13.15 4.30 -1.74
N PRO A 21 13.92 3.20 -1.82
CA PRO A 21 13.38 1.90 -2.26
C PRO A 21 12.12 1.46 -1.48
N HIS A 22 12.01 1.85 -0.21
CA HIS A 22 10.83 1.58 0.60
C HIS A 22 9.55 2.31 0.11
N SER A 23 9.67 3.48 -0.52
CA SER A 23 8.55 4.22 -1.10
C SER A 23 7.86 3.41 -2.22
N ALA A 24 8.64 2.71 -3.05
CA ALA A 24 8.08 1.81 -4.06
C ALA A 24 7.39 0.60 -3.44
N ARG A 25 7.95 0.03 -2.36
CA ARG A 25 7.30 -1.05 -1.60
C ARG A 25 5.92 -0.61 -1.08
N HIS A 26 5.81 0.58 -0.48
CA HIS A 26 4.53 1.14 -0.03
C HIS A 26 3.54 1.39 -1.16
N THR A 27 4.02 1.86 -2.30
CA THR A 27 3.18 2.09 -3.49
C THR A 27 2.58 0.77 -3.99
N THR A 28 3.41 -0.27 -4.14
CA THR A 28 2.94 -1.62 -4.53
C THR A 28 1.91 -2.15 -3.55
N ALA A 29 2.19 -2.06 -2.25
CA ALA A 29 1.27 -2.44 -1.17
C ALA A 29 -0.12 -1.79 -1.31
N THR A 30 -0.14 -0.48 -1.55
CA THR A 30 -1.37 0.31 -1.71
C THR A 30 -2.15 -0.13 -2.95
N ILE A 31 -1.46 -0.37 -4.07
CA ILE A 31 -2.08 -0.85 -5.31
C ILE A 31 -2.74 -2.21 -5.09
N LEU A 32 -2.00 -3.18 -4.52
CA LEU A 32 -2.53 -4.52 -4.25
C LEU A 32 -3.72 -4.48 -3.28
N ASN A 33 -3.68 -3.57 -2.29
CA ASN A 33 -4.82 -3.36 -1.40
C ASN A 33 -6.06 -2.86 -2.14
N ARG A 34 -5.90 -1.86 -3.01
CA ARG A 34 -7.00 -1.29 -3.80
C ARG A 34 -7.61 -2.29 -4.76
N LEU A 35 -6.81 -3.25 -5.24
CA LEU A 35 -7.27 -4.38 -6.04
C LEU A 35 -8.00 -5.46 -5.22
N GLY A 36 -8.10 -5.32 -3.90
CA GLY A 36 -8.84 -6.24 -3.03
C GLY A 36 -8.09 -7.53 -2.70
N LEU A 37 -6.77 -7.58 -2.89
CA LEU A 37 -5.98 -8.76 -2.54
C LEU A 37 -5.85 -8.86 -1.01
N ASP A 38 -5.98 -10.09 -0.51
CA ASP A 38 -5.79 -10.41 0.88
C ASP A 38 -4.30 -10.31 1.29
N ASP A 39 -4.07 -10.28 2.60
CA ASP A 39 -2.75 -9.98 3.15
C ASP A 39 -1.70 -11.07 2.85
N VAL A 40 -2.15 -12.34 2.76
CA VAL A 40 -1.26 -13.47 2.43
C VAL A 40 -0.78 -13.33 0.99
N THR A 41 -1.70 -13.07 0.05
CA THR A 41 -1.36 -12.88 -1.36
C THR A 41 -0.46 -11.66 -1.56
N ARG A 42 -0.77 -10.53 -0.92
CA ARG A 42 0.06 -9.31 -0.98
C ARG A 42 1.46 -9.55 -0.43
N THR A 43 1.57 -10.26 0.70
CA THR A 43 2.86 -10.61 1.32
C THR A 43 3.68 -11.55 0.44
N ALA A 44 3.03 -12.54 -0.20
CA ALA A 44 3.69 -13.45 -1.14
C ALA A 44 4.26 -12.70 -2.35
N ILE A 45 3.51 -11.75 -2.92
CA ILE A 45 3.97 -10.92 -4.05
C ILE A 45 5.14 -10.03 -3.66
N MET A 46 5.10 -9.41 -2.47
CA MET A 46 6.10 -8.45 -2.04
C MET A 46 7.32 -9.10 -1.37
N GLY A 47 7.25 -10.37 -1.00
CA GLY A 47 8.29 -11.12 -0.29
C GLY A 47 8.38 -10.84 1.21
N HIS A 48 8.74 -11.88 1.97
CA HIS A 48 8.78 -11.97 3.45
C HIS A 48 9.93 -11.19 4.13
N SER A 49 10.18 -9.93 3.75
CA SER A 49 11.06 -9.06 4.54
C SER A 49 10.23 -8.39 5.64
N ARG A 50 10.32 -8.92 6.87
CA ARG A 50 9.75 -8.40 8.15
C ARG A 50 8.56 -7.44 8.00
N VAL A 51 7.36 -7.95 8.25
CA VAL A 51 6.10 -7.20 8.44
C VAL A 51 6.19 -6.34 9.71
N SER A 52 7.07 -5.33 9.75
CA SER A 52 7.19 -4.41 10.90
C SER A 52 7.15 -2.93 10.54
N THR A 53 6.77 -2.57 9.32
CA THR A 53 6.39 -1.18 8.97
C THR A 53 5.20 -1.17 8.00
N THR A 54 4.54 -2.31 7.87
CA THR A 54 3.43 -2.55 6.94
C THR A 54 2.14 -2.08 7.60
N ASN A 55 1.86 -2.41 8.87
CA ASN A 55 0.52 -2.31 9.47
C ASN A 55 -0.10 -0.90 9.58
N GLU A 56 0.67 0.15 9.88
CA GLU A 56 0.12 1.46 10.28
C GLU A 56 -0.67 2.15 9.14
N ILE A 57 -0.24 2.00 7.88
CA ILE A 57 -0.93 2.56 6.71
C ILE A 57 -2.17 1.72 6.34
N TYR A 58 -2.14 0.39 6.50
CA TYR A 58 -3.32 -0.45 6.17
C TYR A 58 -4.45 -0.26 7.16
N THR A 59 -4.14 0.05 8.43
CA THR A 59 -5.17 0.36 9.42
C THR A 59 -6.07 1.48 8.95
N HIS A 60 -5.52 2.54 8.33
CA HIS A 60 -6.33 3.64 7.80
C HIS A 60 -7.24 3.24 6.64
N VAL A 61 -6.75 2.44 5.68
CA VAL A 61 -7.58 2.01 4.53
C VAL A 61 -8.67 1.02 4.94
N GLU A 62 -8.40 0.14 5.89
CA GLU A 62 -9.42 -0.75 6.46
C GLU A 62 -10.44 0.05 7.29
N LEU A 63 -10.01 1.11 8.00
CA LEU A 63 -10.93 2.03 8.68
C LEU A 63 -11.87 2.72 7.68
N ASP A 64 -11.34 3.22 6.55
CA ASP A 64 -12.14 3.87 5.50
C ASP A 64 -13.17 2.89 4.90
N ARG A 65 -12.78 1.61 4.71
CA ARG A 65 -13.69 0.56 4.24
C ARG A 65 -14.77 0.21 5.27
N LEU A 66 -14.41 0.14 6.55
CA LEU A 66 -15.36 -0.09 7.64
C LEU A 66 -16.39 1.04 7.72
N VAL A 67 -15.95 2.30 7.62
CA VAL A 67 -16.85 3.46 7.59
C VAL A 67 -17.81 3.36 6.39
N ALA A 68 -17.28 3.12 5.19
CA ALA A 68 -18.11 2.98 3.99
C ALA A 68 -19.11 1.81 4.06
N ALA A 69 -18.73 0.69 4.67
CA ALA A 69 -19.62 -0.44 4.88
C ALA A 69 -20.74 -0.10 5.89
N THR A 70 -20.42 0.64 6.95
CA THR A 70 -21.38 1.06 7.98
C THR A 70 -22.41 2.05 7.40
N ASP A 71 -21.94 3.04 6.64
CA ASP A 71 -22.81 3.99 5.93
C ASP A 71 -23.77 3.28 4.94
N GLY A 72 -23.29 2.22 4.29
CA GLY A 72 -24.10 1.40 3.39
C GLY A 72 -25.21 0.63 4.11
N VAL A 73 -24.92 0.13 5.32
CA VAL A 73 -25.91 -0.58 6.16
C VAL A 73 -26.96 0.38 6.70
N GLU A 74 -26.57 1.57 7.17
CA GLU A 74 -27.49 2.59 7.70
C GLU A 74 -28.53 3.00 6.64
N ARG A 75 -28.06 3.27 5.41
CA ARG A 75 -28.94 3.60 4.27
C ARG A 75 -29.88 2.47 3.86
N ALA A 76 -29.51 1.22 4.08
CA ALA A 76 -30.33 0.05 3.76
C ALA A 76 -31.38 -0.25 4.85
N ILE A 77 -31.24 0.31 6.05
CA ILE A 77 -32.17 0.16 7.18
C ILE A 77 -33.17 1.32 7.23
N GLU A 78 -32.79 2.52 6.78
CA GLU A 78 -33.65 3.71 6.77
C GLU A 78 -34.48 3.91 5.48
N GLY A 79 -34.34 3.02 4.48
CA GLY A 79 -35.14 2.99 3.25
C GLY A 79 -36.14 1.85 3.24
#